data_AF-A0A1V5D186-F1
#
_entry.id   AF-A0A1V5D186-F1
#
_cell.length_a   1.000
_cell.length_b   1.000
_cell.length_c   1.000
_cell.angle_alpha   90.00
_cell.angle_beta   90.00
_cell.angle_gamma   90.00
#
_symmetry.space_group_name_H-M   'P 1'
#
loop_
_entity.id
_entity.type
_entity.pdbx_description
1 polymer ?
#
loop_
_entity_poly.entity_id
_entity_poly.type
_entity_poly.pdbx_seq_one_letter_code
_entity_poly.pdbx_strand_id
1 'polypeptide(L)'
;MQLKNRARTRFYWKGVLYALMLLSVMFGTTFIQDAKAQQMATVHVLIEEATGGGCTDWFDPPDIYWDVYVDGQKQTSVGTPITPIIAPFIVDKEFDFDVDMSKGTVPIVIEQWDDEWPTANEQCDIDPGDGRALNFDLDLVTCAISGADASGSCNTSIYSGTSGQFKFKVSVDYPPLVSGLSIRCLHDPIWPKSGEWVTITAEALDENANLIPVNIEELEIWVDNQSAPQVTTTAQSYSYRHYVPQSGTSEILYRCRAKNSGLWASSGWRIVQVGQPAEGRAVPILYTGVSDSRVDITFIADVNSYSGPDDPDFLADIHNIIRDSYYAKDTTIRSGGRTFLFKQNAINFWIALDTGEAFDWSASNDHVIPENWDTEYSFVDSGALVHTNSLRDYAQHSRRIFSAQTSSLDNFLHEAGHSPFGLADEYCCDGGYFAAQPNPNIYSSQGDCQNDALANGVGDACQQIQNTAGTTVNWYRVEPATTLGNDLMQDMGDHTVRPADDRQINWYFGLCRHGGC
;
A
#
# COMPACT_ATOMS: atom_id res chain seq x y z
N MET A 1 -20.35 -1.95 88.12
CA MET A 1 -19.03 -1.62 88.70
C MET A 1 -18.56 -0.27 88.12
N GLN A 2 -17.58 0.40 88.71
CA GLN A 2 -17.41 1.87 88.60
C GLN A 2 -17.02 2.45 87.22
N LEU A 3 -17.39 3.73 87.03
CA LEU A 3 -17.06 4.63 85.91
C LEU A 3 -15.59 5.09 85.87
N LYS A 4 -15.10 5.43 84.66
CA LYS A 4 -14.21 6.58 84.33
C LYS A 4 -14.06 6.66 82.80
N ASN A 5 -14.56 7.69 82.10
CA ASN A 5 -14.12 9.09 81.95
C ASN A 5 -13.16 9.38 80.77
N ARG A 6 -13.71 9.98 79.71
CA ARG A 6 -13.16 11.00 78.77
C ARG A 6 -14.34 11.38 77.84
N ALA A 7 -14.94 12.58 77.77
CA ALA A 7 -14.46 13.98 77.75
C ALA A 7 -13.50 14.23 76.56
N ARG A 8 -13.65 15.22 75.65
CA ARG A 8 -14.61 16.32 75.32
C ARG A 8 -14.42 16.60 73.78
N THR A 9 -15.16 17.41 73.00
CA THR A 9 -16.23 18.42 73.18
C THR A 9 -17.09 18.54 71.89
N ARG A 10 -18.15 19.37 71.87
CA ARG A 10 -18.70 20.02 70.65
C ARG A 10 -18.39 21.52 70.69
N PHE A 11 -18.24 22.20 69.55
CA PHE A 11 -18.65 23.61 69.42
C PHE A 11 -19.10 23.95 68.00
N TYR A 12 -20.25 24.65 67.91
CA TYR A 12 -20.79 25.26 66.69
C TYR A 12 -20.18 26.65 66.50
N TRP A 13 -20.02 27.09 65.24
CA TRP A 13 -20.17 28.52 64.90
C TRP A 13 -21.00 28.66 63.61
N LYS A 14 -22.13 29.36 63.71
CA LYS A 14 -22.84 29.95 62.58
C LYS A 14 -22.53 31.44 62.57
N GLY A 15 -22.28 31.99 61.38
CA GLY A 15 -22.64 33.38 61.09
C GLY A 15 -21.50 34.32 60.70
N VAL A 16 -21.80 35.09 59.64
CA VAL A 16 -21.22 36.39 59.26
C VAL A 16 -19.80 36.38 58.68
N LEU A 17 -19.71 36.31 57.34
CA LEU A 17 -19.34 37.53 56.60
C LEU A 17 -19.95 37.51 55.18
N TYR A 18 -20.91 38.40 54.95
CA TYR A 18 -21.42 38.77 53.63
C TYR A 18 -20.55 39.94 53.14
N ALA A 19 -19.57 39.71 52.27
CA ALA A 19 -18.91 40.74 51.45
C ALA A 19 -17.94 40.14 50.43
N LEU A 20 -17.90 40.75 49.24
CA LEU A 20 -17.00 40.53 48.10
C LEU A 20 -17.25 39.31 47.19
N MET A 21 -17.08 39.59 45.89
CA MET A 21 -17.14 38.68 44.74
C MET A 21 -18.51 38.10 44.38
N LEU A 22 -19.39 39.02 43.95
CA LEU A 22 -20.00 38.89 42.63
C LEU A 22 -18.91 38.62 41.59
N LEU A 23 -18.57 37.35 41.38
CA LEU A 23 -17.83 36.92 40.20
C LEU A 23 -18.83 36.29 39.24
N SER A 24 -19.09 36.99 38.14
CA SER A 24 -19.96 36.53 37.08
C SER A 24 -19.43 35.21 36.54
N VAL A 25 -20.10 34.09 36.87
CA VAL A 25 -19.88 32.82 36.17
C VAL A 25 -20.48 32.98 34.79
N MET A 26 -19.72 33.62 33.89
CA MET A 26 -19.88 33.39 32.48
C MET A 26 -19.61 31.91 32.25
N PHE A 27 -20.67 31.13 32.08
CA PHE A 27 -20.60 29.92 31.28
C PHE A 27 -20.30 30.35 29.85
N GLY A 28 -19.03 30.71 29.61
CA GLY A 28 -18.47 30.69 28.29
C GLY A 28 -18.56 29.26 27.82
N THR A 29 -19.57 28.96 27.01
CA THR A 29 -19.52 27.84 26.09
C THR A 29 -18.34 28.10 25.16
N THR A 30 -17.15 27.69 25.59
CA THR A 30 -16.06 27.40 24.68
C THR A 30 -16.59 26.31 23.77
N PHE A 31 -17.14 26.73 22.64
CA PHE A 31 -17.19 25.91 21.46
C PHE A 31 -15.74 25.54 21.19
N ILE A 32 -15.36 24.35 21.65
CA ILE A 32 -14.28 23.61 21.01
C ILE A 32 -14.83 23.39 19.60
N GLN A 33 -14.44 24.26 18.68
CA GLN A 33 -14.47 23.89 17.28
C GLN A 33 -13.49 22.73 17.21
N ASP A 34 -14.01 21.52 17.08
CA ASP A 34 -13.18 20.38 16.71
C ASP A 34 -12.38 20.81 15.50
N ALA A 35 -11.06 20.82 15.64
CA ALA A 35 -10.17 21.09 14.54
C ALA A 35 -10.49 20.03 13.50
N LYS A 36 -11.09 20.45 12.37
CA LYS A 36 -11.42 19.52 11.29
C LYS A 36 -10.16 18.73 10.96
N ALA A 37 -10.27 17.42 10.98
CA ALA A 37 -9.16 16.55 10.67
C ALA A 37 -8.54 16.99 9.34
N GLN A 38 -7.26 17.30 9.37
CA GLN A 38 -6.51 17.76 8.21
C GLN A 38 -6.52 16.63 7.18
N GLN A 39 -7.00 16.91 5.97
CA GLN A 39 -7.06 15.91 4.92
C GLN A 39 -5.75 15.91 4.15
N MET A 40 -5.00 14.82 4.26
CA MET A 40 -3.83 14.59 3.42
C MET A 40 -4.25 13.97 2.08
N ALA A 41 -3.44 14.18 1.05
CA ALA A 41 -3.44 13.43 -0.20
C ALA A 41 -1.99 13.13 -0.59
N THR A 42 -1.78 12.12 -1.43
CA THR A 42 -0.48 11.82 -2.01
C THR A 42 -0.43 12.40 -3.43
N VAL A 43 0.59 13.21 -3.70
CA VAL A 43 0.95 13.70 -5.04
C VAL A 43 1.98 12.76 -5.60
N HIS A 44 1.66 12.12 -6.72
CA HIS A 44 2.59 11.27 -7.46
C HIS A 44 3.17 12.08 -8.61
N VAL A 45 4.49 12.01 -8.80
CA VAL A 45 5.20 12.58 -9.94
C VAL A 45 5.96 11.44 -10.62
N LEU A 46 5.46 10.97 -11.76
CA LEU A 46 6.09 9.95 -12.60
C LEU A 46 6.87 10.63 -13.72
N ILE A 47 8.17 10.37 -13.80
CA ILE A 47 9.01 10.74 -14.93
C ILE A 47 8.99 9.55 -15.91
N GLU A 48 8.40 9.75 -17.09
CA GLU A 48 8.20 8.69 -18.09
C GLU A 48 9.41 8.60 -19.03
N GLU A 49 9.82 9.72 -19.63
CA GLU A 49 10.92 9.77 -20.61
C GLU A 49 11.75 11.04 -20.41
N ALA A 50 13.06 10.95 -20.63
CA ALA A 50 13.98 12.08 -20.52
C ALA A 50 15.03 12.09 -21.66
N THR A 51 15.82 13.17 -21.71
CA THR A 51 17.05 13.24 -22.51
C THR A 51 18.21 13.69 -21.63
N GLY A 52 19.43 13.20 -21.90
CA GLY A 52 20.66 13.69 -21.28
C GLY A 52 21.11 15.04 -21.84
N GLY A 53 20.18 15.99 -22.02
CA GLY A 53 20.50 17.35 -22.43
C GLY A 53 21.32 18.04 -21.34
N GLY A 54 22.45 18.64 -21.71
CA GLY A 54 23.34 19.31 -20.75
C GLY A 54 24.25 18.39 -19.93
N CYS A 55 23.82 17.16 -19.59
CA CYS A 55 24.70 16.16 -18.96
C CYS A 55 25.81 15.74 -19.94
N THR A 56 27.08 16.07 -19.67
CA THR A 56 28.21 15.66 -20.54
C THR A 56 29.45 15.23 -19.77
N ASP A 57 29.44 13.97 -19.37
CA ASP A 57 30.67 13.29 -18.98
C ASP A 57 31.69 13.23 -20.13
N TRP A 58 32.98 13.37 -19.80
CA TRP A 58 34.06 13.43 -20.82
C TRP A 58 34.53 12.05 -21.31
N PHE A 59 34.24 10.99 -20.56
CA PHE A 59 34.84 9.66 -20.77
C PHE A 59 33.87 8.48 -20.64
N ASP A 60 32.79 8.63 -19.88
CA ASP A 60 31.76 7.62 -19.66
C ASP A 60 30.38 8.19 -20.06
N PRO A 61 29.28 7.41 -20.08
CA PRO A 61 27.93 7.95 -20.24
C PRO A 61 27.45 8.53 -18.89
N PRO A 62 26.62 9.59 -18.90
CA PRO A 62 26.18 10.27 -17.67
C PRO A 62 25.33 9.35 -16.79
N ASP A 63 25.47 9.45 -15.47
CA ASP A 63 24.70 8.69 -14.48
C ASP A 63 23.56 9.55 -13.94
N ILE A 64 22.47 9.57 -14.72
CA ILE A 64 21.39 10.56 -14.57
C ILE A 64 20.44 10.18 -13.42
N TYR A 65 20.18 11.14 -12.54
CA TYR A 65 19.14 11.04 -11.51
C TYR A 65 18.28 12.30 -11.45
N TRP A 66 17.18 12.24 -10.69
CA TRP A 66 16.27 13.36 -10.51
C TRP A 66 16.08 13.71 -9.04
N ASP A 67 15.92 15.00 -8.79
CA ASP A 67 15.43 15.55 -7.53
C ASP A 67 14.06 16.17 -7.78
N VAL A 68 13.04 15.65 -7.09
CA VAL A 68 11.67 16.17 -7.18
C VAL A 68 11.31 16.85 -5.87
N TYR A 69 10.67 18.02 -5.98
CA TYR A 69 10.17 18.78 -4.86
C TYR A 69 8.68 19.04 -5.02
N VAL A 70 7.90 18.76 -3.98
CA VAL A 70 6.49 19.16 -3.89
C VAL A 70 6.32 19.92 -2.58
N ASP A 71 5.85 21.17 -2.65
CA ASP A 71 5.60 21.99 -1.44
C ASP A 71 6.85 22.14 -0.53
N GLY A 72 8.05 22.06 -1.12
CA GLY A 72 9.34 22.14 -0.45
C GLY A 72 9.82 20.85 0.22
N GLN A 73 9.04 19.78 0.21
CA GLN A 73 9.52 18.42 0.52
C GLN A 73 10.34 17.90 -0.67
N LYS A 74 11.45 17.19 -0.43
CA LYS A 74 12.34 16.65 -1.49
C LYS A 74 12.35 15.12 -1.48
N GLN A 75 12.33 14.50 -2.65
CA GLN A 75 12.78 13.12 -2.89
C GLN A 75 13.83 13.10 -4.01
N THR A 76 14.61 12.03 -4.07
CA THR A 76 15.77 11.90 -4.97
C THR A 76 15.93 10.47 -5.45
N SER A 77 16.33 10.28 -6.72
CA SER A 77 16.63 8.96 -7.28
C SER A 77 18.14 8.66 -7.36
N VAL A 78 19.00 9.45 -6.70
CA VAL A 78 20.48 9.30 -6.76
C VAL A 78 20.99 7.92 -6.35
N GLY A 79 20.22 7.13 -5.61
CA GLY A 79 20.56 5.73 -5.29
C GLY A 79 20.34 4.73 -6.43
N THR A 80 19.62 5.13 -7.49
CA THR A 80 19.31 4.32 -8.69
C THR A 80 19.44 5.19 -9.96
N PRO A 81 20.65 5.70 -10.28
CA PRO A 81 20.86 6.49 -11.50
C PRO A 81 20.63 5.64 -12.75
N ILE A 82 20.26 6.32 -13.84
CA ILE A 82 20.07 5.71 -15.16
C ILE A 82 21.22 6.17 -16.06
N THR A 83 21.97 5.22 -16.60
CA THR A 83 23.08 5.44 -17.55
C THR A 83 22.56 5.32 -19.00
N PRO A 84 22.17 6.41 -19.70
CA PRO A 84 21.47 6.30 -20.98
C PRO A 84 22.45 6.10 -22.14
N ILE A 85 22.05 5.28 -23.12
CA ILE A 85 22.86 5.01 -24.32
C ILE A 85 22.40 5.87 -25.51
N ILE A 86 21.10 6.18 -25.60
CA ILE A 86 20.46 6.95 -26.68
C ILE A 86 19.32 7.77 -26.07
N ALA A 87 19.09 8.99 -26.57
CA ALA A 87 18.00 9.87 -26.14
C ALA A 87 16.90 9.99 -27.23
N PRO A 88 15.60 10.12 -26.85
CA PRO A 88 15.08 9.99 -25.50
C PRO A 88 15.18 8.55 -24.98
N PHE A 89 15.22 8.41 -23.65
CA PHE A 89 15.24 7.13 -22.96
C PHE A 89 14.08 7.06 -21.96
N ILE A 90 13.61 5.83 -21.70
CA ILE A 90 12.58 5.54 -20.71
C ILE A 90 13.20 5.70 -19.32
N VAL A 91 12.46 6.35 -18.43
CA VAL A 91 12.87 6.60 -17.03
C VAL A 91 12.03 5.77 -16.07
N ASP A 92 10.69 5.85 -16.21
CA ASP A 92 9.70 5.18 -15.36
C ASP A 92 9.98 5.25 -13.85
N LYS A 93 10.35 6.44 -13.35
CA LYS A 93 10.61 6.71 -11.93
C LYS A 93 9.49 7.54 -11.32
N GLU A 94 8.89 7.07 -10.23
CA GLU A 94 7.81 7.77 -9.51
C GLU A 94 8.26 8.30 -8.13
N PHE A 95 7.76 9.48 -7.78
CA PHE A 95 8.05 10.17 -6.52
C PHE A 95 6.75 10.57 -5.81
N ASP A 96 6.58 10.16 -4.55
CA ASP A 96 5.30 10.18 -3.83
C ASP A 96 5.32 11.12 -2.62
N PHE A 97 4.58 12.23 -2.65
CA PHE A 97 4.62 13.27 -1.61
C PHE A 97 3.28 13.42 -0.87
N ASP A 98 3.29 13.34 0.46
CA ASP A 98 2.09 13.53 1.26
C ASP A 98 1.89 15.03 1.56
N VAL A 99 0.80 15.61 1.02
CA VAL A 99 0.49 17.04 1.08
C VAL A 99 -0.85 17.31 1.76
N ASP A 100 -0.98 18.50 2.35
CA ASP A 100 -2.23 18.97 2.95
C ASP A 100 -3.17 19.55 1.88
N MET A 101 -4.33 18.93 1.69
CA MET A 101 -5.39 19.41 0.78
C MET A 101 -5.87 20.83 1.12
N SER A 102 -5.70 21.29 2.37
CA SER A 102 -6.09 22.65 2.78
C SER A 102 -5.29 23.75 2.08
N LYS A 103 -4.11 23.43 1.50
CA LYS A 103 -3.28 24.36 0.73
C LYS A 103 -3.92 24.77 -0.59
N GLY A 104 -4.78 23.92 -1.18
CA GLY A 104 -5.44 24.15 -2.46
C GLY A 104 -4.50 24.01 -3.66
N THR A 105 -3.41 24.78 -3.69
CA THR A 105 -2.37 24.75 -4.72
C THR A 105 -1.00 24.54 -4.08
N VAL A 106 -0.16 23.70 -4.69
CA VAL A 106 1.22 23.44 -4.25
C VAL A 106 2.20 23.63 -5.42
N PRO A 107 3.40 24.20 -5.18
CA PRO A 107 4.45 24.27 -6.18
C PRO A 107 5.14 22.92 -6.33
N ILE A 108 5.51 22.57 -7.57
CA ILE A 108 6.30 21.41 -7.92
C ILE A 108 7.54 21.87 -8.71
N VAL A 109 8.69 21.29 -8.35
CA VAL A 109 9.96 21.48 -9.03
C VAL A 109 10.53 20.12 -9.37
N ILE A 110 11.00 19.93 -10.60
CA ILE A 110 11.77 18.75 -11.02
C ILE A 110 13.14 19.23 -11.48
N GLU A 111 14.19 18.62 -10.97
CA GLU A 111 15.59 18.85 -11.34
C GLU A 111 16.19 17.53 -11.87
N GLN A 112 17.06 17.61 -12.87
CA GLN A 112 17.82 16.48 -13.41
C GLN A 112 19.31 16.74 -13.13
N TRP A 113 20.04 15.69 -12.81
CA TRP A 113 21.42 15.77 -12.34
C TRP A 113 22.25 14.61 -12.89
N ASP A 114 23.57 14.81 -12.92
CA ASP A 114 24.59 13.82 -13.27
C ASP A 114 25.42 13.46 -12.01
N ASP A 115 25.52 12.18 -11.64
CA ASP A 115 26.24 11.73 -10.44
C ASP A 115 27.77 11.59 -10.67
N GLU A 116 28.44 12.70 -10.98
CA GLU A 116 29.89 12.69 -11.23
C GLU A 116 30.73 12.38 -9.97
N TRP A 117 31.12 11.12 -9.76
CA TRP A 117 32.16 10.79 -8.78
C TRP A 117 33.58 10.90 -9.40
N PRO A 118 34.50 11.74 -8.90
CA PRO A 118 34.56 12.37 -7.57
C PRO A 118 34.36 13.90 -7.57
N THR A 119 33.72 14.45 -8.60
CA THR A 119 33.45 15.88 -8.75
C THR A 119 32.21 16.28 -7.93
N ALA A 120 31.59 17.41 -8.24
CA ALA A 120 30.32 17.79 -7.64
C ALA A 120 29.24 17.65 -8.72
N ASN A 121 28.18 16.90 -8.41
CA ASN A 121 27.09 16.56 -9.31
C ASN A 121 26.63 17.78 -10.12
N GLU A 122 26.62 17.68 -11.44
CA GLU A 122 26.23 18.76 -12.34
C GLU A 122 24.70 18.74 -12.54
N GLN A 123 24.06 19.92 -12.52
CA GLN A 123 22.63 20.04 -12.80
C GLN A 123 22.42 20.09 -14.31
N CYS A 124 21.71 19.11 -14.86
CA CYS A 124 21.42 19.00 -16.28
C CYS A 124 20.21 19.85 -16.73
N ASP A 125 20.01 19.94 -18.04
CA ASP A 125 18.93 20.71 -18.66
C ASP A 125 17.70 19.83 -18.93
N ILE A 126 16.58 20.10 -18.24
CA ILE A 126 15.26 19.49 -18.55
C ILE A 126 14.55 20.19 -19.72
N ASP A 127 14.88 21.47 -19.95
CA ASP A 127 14.35 22.35 -21.00
C ASP A 127 15.48 23.30 -21.44
N PRO A 128 15.59 23.74 -22.72
CA PRO A 128 16.80 24.39 -23.22
C PRO A 128 17.25 25.63 -22.41
N GLY A 129 18.44 25.52 -21.80
CA GLY A 129 19.12 26.62 -21.12
C GLY A 129 19.76 26.15 -19.81
N ASP A 130 21.08 26.34 -19.71
CA ASP A 130 21.98 25.80 -18.69
C ASP A 130 21.40 25.81 -17.25
N GLY A 131 21.25 24.62 -16.67
CA GLY A 131 20.87 24.41 -15.26
C GLY A 131 19.39 24.65 -14.95
N ARG A 132 18.48 24.42 -15.91
CA ARG A 132 17.04 24.67 -15.71
C ARG A 132 16.27 23.49 -15.11
N ALA A 133 15.78 23.72 -13.89
CA ALA A 133 14.67 22.99 -13.30
C ALA A 133 13.33 23.29 -13.98
N LEU A 134 12.39 22.34 -13.94
CA LEU A 134 11.01 22.48 -14.41
C LEU A 134 10.11 22.95 -13.26
N ASN A 135 9.45 24.10 -13.38
CA ASN A 135 8.65 24.70 -12.31
C ASN A 135 7.17 24.89 -12.72
N PHE A 136 6.25 24.38 -11.91
CA PHE A 136 4.81 24.55 -12.11
C PHE A 136 4.02 24.43 -10.80
N ASP A 137 2.79 24.92 -10.79
CA ASP A 137 1.83 24.77 -9.70
C ASP A 137 0.82 23.65 -10.01
N LEU A 138 0.42 22.92 -8.98
CA LEU A 138 -0.61 21.88 -9.01
C LEU A 138 -1.78 22.29 -8.10
N ASP A 139 -2.98 22.42 -8.66
CA ASP A 139 -4.23 22.52 -7.90
C ASP A 139 -4.66 21.12 -7.44
N LEU A 140 -4.61 20.87 -6.13
CA LEU A 140 -4.92 19.57 -5.51
C LEU A 140 -6.40 19.18 -5.63
N VAL A 141 -7.31 20.14 -5.82
CA VAL A 141 -8.76 19.91 -5.87
C VAL A 141 -9.22 19.66 -7.29
N THR A 142 -8.78 20.47 -8.25
CA THR A 142 -9.14 20.31 -9.67
C THR A 142 -8.20 19.39 -10.43
N CYS A 143 -7.03 19.06 -9.86
CA CYS A 143 -5.95 18.33 -10.52
C CYS A 143 -5.49 19.02 -11.83
N ALA A 144 -5.52 20.36 -11.83
CA ALA A 144 -5.02 21.20 -12.91
C ALA A 144 -3.56 21.58 -12.65
N ILE A 145 -2.77 21.57 -13.72
CA ILE A 145 -1.35 21.90 -13.70
C ILE A 145 -1.14 23.20 -14.48
N SER A 146 -0.49 24.18 -13.86
CA SER A 146 -0.30 25.51 -14.43
C SER A 146 1.05 26.09 -14.05
N GLY A 147 1.80 26.58 -15.03
CA GLY A 147 3.11 27.18 -14.81
C GLY A 147 3.62 27.83 -16.09
N ALA A 148 4.83 28.40 -16.02
CA ALA A 148 5.55 28.86 -17.21
C ALA A 148 6.18 27.68 -17.97
N ASP A 149 6.68 26.68 -17.23
CA ASP A 149 7.46 25.58 -17.80
C ASP A 149 6.57 24.36 -18.14
N ALA A 150 5.40 24.21 -17.51
CA ALA A 150 4.43 23.15 -17.80
C ALA A 150 2.96 23.58 -17.58
N SER A 151 2.04 22.97 -18.33
CA SER A 151 0.59 23.11 -18.09
C SER A 151 -0.16 21.87 -18.57
N GLY A 152 -1.27 21.51 -17.93
CA GLY A 152 -2.06 20.33 -18.28
C GLY A 152 -3.04 19.91 -17.19
N SER A 153 -3.32 18.60 -17.15
CA SER A 153 -4.16 17.95 -16.15
C SER A 153 -3.44 16.74 -15.56
N CYS A 154 -3.83 16.34 -14.36
CA CYS A 154 -3.37 15.07 -13.81
C CYS A 154 -3.72 13.87 -14.70
N ASN A 155 -2.93 12.81 -14.56
CA ASN A 155 -3.09 11.52 -15.24
C ASN A 155 -2.98 11.59 -16.77
N THR A 156 -2.48 12.69 -17.33
CA THR A 156 -2.07 12.81 -18.74
C THR A 156 -0.58 13.08 -18.80
N SER A 157 0.13 12.46 -19.75
CA SER A 157 1.53 12.78 -20.04
C SER A 157 1.66 14.24 -20.48
N ILE A 158 2.57 14.95 -19.83
CA ILE A 158 2.91 16.36 -20.09
C ILE A 158 4.36 16.39 -20.58
N TYR A 159 4.61 17.20 -21.60
CA TYR A 159 5.93 17.38 -22.19
C TYR A 159 6.50 18.74 -21.78
N SER A 160 7.78 18.79 -21.43
CA SER A 160 8.48 20.06 -21.18
C SER A 160 8.66 20.87 -22.47
N GLY A 161 8.48 22.19 -22.33
CA GLY A 161 8.96 23.17 -23.30
C GLY A 161 8.44 23.04 -24.73
N THR A 162 9.25 23.54 -25.67
CA THR A 162 8.96 23.47 -27.12
C THR A 162 9.61 22.30 -27.83
N SER A 163 10.56 21.62 -27.18
CA SER A 163 11.29 20.48 -27.77
C SER A 163 10.64 19.12 -27.46
N GLY A 164 9.84 19.03 -26.40
CA GLY A 164 9.16 17.79 -26.00
C GLY A 164 10.11 16.69 -25.54
N GLN A 165 11.24 17.08 -24.93
CA GLN A 165 12.35 16.17 -24.60
C GLN A 165 12.26 15.55 -23.19
N PHE A 166 11.39 16.06 -22.33
CA PHE A 166 11.11 15.48 -21.02
C PHE A 166 9.61 15.26 -20.91
N LYS A 167 9.20 14.05 -20.51
CA LYS A 167 7.81 13.60 -20.45
C LYS A 167 7.54 13.08 -19.05
N PHE A 168 6.50 13.61 -18.43
CA PHE A 168 6.14 13.29 -17.05
C PHE A 168 4.62 13.31 -16.86
N LYS A 169 4.16 12.67 -15.80
CA LYS A 169 2.75 12.59 -15.41
C LYS A 169 2.66 12.91 -13.92
N VAL A 170 1.64 13.68 -13.55
CA VAL A 170 1.34 13.99 -12.16
C VAL A 170 -0.04 13.44 -11.82
N SER A 171 -0.22 12.93 -10.61
CA SER A 171 -1.54 12.55 -10.10
C SER A 171 -1.71 13.00 -8.64
N VAL A 172 -2.98 13.07 -8.20
CA VAL A 172 -3.33 13.33 -6.80
C VAL A 172 -4.34 12.28 -6.39
N ASP A 173 -4.00 11.50 -5.38
CA ASP A 173 -4.88 10.51 -4.78
C ASP A 173 -5.10 10.75 -3.30
N TYR A 174 -6.35 10.65 -2.87
CA TYR A 174 -6.69 10.62 -1.45
C TYR A 174 -6.25 9.27 -0.87
N PRO A 175 -5.86 9.21 0.41
CA PRO A 175 -5.49 7.93 1.03
C PRO A 175 -6.67 6.94 0.98
N PRO A 176 -6.41 5.62 0.91
CA PRO A 176 -7.44 4.58 0.94
C PRO A 176 -8.14 4.45 2.30
N LEU A 177 -7.60 5.11 3.34
CA LEU A 177 -8.18 5.23 4.67
C LEU A 177 -8.10 6.69 5.15
N VAL A 178 -9.22 7.18 5.70
CA VAL A 178 -9.30 8.33 6.60
C VAL A 178 -10.08 7.94 7.86
N SER A 179 -10.15 8.81 8.86
CA SER A 179 -10.81 8.50 10.14
C SER A 179 -12.27 8.05 9.94
N GLY A 180 -12.54 6.76 10.24
CA GLY A 180 -13.86 6.15 10.11
C GLY A 180 -14.35 5.88 8.68
N LEU A 181 -13.48 5.94 7.67
CA LEU A 181 -13.81 5.66 6.27
C LEU A 181 -12.62 5.06 5.51
N SER A 182 -12.78 3.85 4.99
CA SER A 182 -11.93 3.28 3.93
C SER A 182 -12.77 2.92 2.70
N ILE A 183 -12.12 2.53 1.60
CA ILE A 183 -12.81 2.14 0.36
C ILE A 183 -12.18 0.90 -0.27
N ARG A 184 -13.03 0.03 -0.85
CA ARG A 184 -12.62 -1.09 -1.70
C ARG A 184 -13.25 -0.94 -3.10
N CYS A 185 -12.48 -1.23 -4.15
CA CYS A 185 -12.84 -0.90 -5.54
C CYS A 185 -12.35 -1.98 -6.52
N LEU A 186 -13.06 -3.10 -6.63
CA LEU A 186 -12.66 -4.23 -7.47
C LEU A 186 -13.49 -4.31 -8.76
N HIS A 187 -13.06 -5.13 -9.70
CA HIS A 187 -13.79 -5.35 -10.95
C HIS A 187 -13.80 -6.84 -11.33
N ASP A 188 -14.84 -7.24 -12.09
CA ASP A 188 -15.06 -8.60 -12.56
C ASP A 188 -15.53 -8.58 -14.05
N PRO A 189 -14.99 -9.42 -14.94
CA PRO A 189 -13.91 -10.38 -14.74
C PRO A 189 -12.56 -9.69 -14.47
N ILE A 190 -11.71 -10.30 -13.63
CA ILE A 190 -10.43 -9.72 -13.19
C ILE A 190 -9.39 -9.58 -14.32
N TRP A 191 -9.57 -10.31 -15.42
CA TRP A 191 -8.78 -10.16 -16.64
C TRP A 191 -9.70 -10.08 -17.89
N PRO A 192 -10.26 -8.89 -18.17
CA PRO A 192 -11.29 -8.70 -19.18
C PRO A 192 -10.79 -8.84 -20.62
N LYS A 193 -11.65 -9.27 -21.53
CA LYS A 193 -11.36 -9.34 -22.98
C LYS A 193 -12.11 -8.26 -23.76
N SER A 194 -11.58 -7.90 -24.94
CA SER A 194 -12.22 -6.93 -25.83
C SER A 194 -13.61 -7.39 -26.26
N GLY A 195 -14.63 -6.54 -26.10
CA GLY A 195 -16.03 -6.86 -26.39
C GLY A 195 -16.84 -7.40 -25.20
N GLU A 196 -16.25 -7.51 -24.01
CA GLU A 196 -16.92 -7.96 -22.79
C GLU A 196 -17.44 -6.80 -21.92
N TRP A 197 -18.21 -7.13 -20.90
CA TRP A 197 -18.68 -6.19 -19.88
C TRP A 197 -17.89 -6.39 -18.59
N VAL A 198 -17.33 -5.31 -18.05
CA VAL A 198 -16.64 -5.29 -16.77
C VAL A 198 -17.56 -4.64 -15.72
N THR A 199 -17.73 -5.32 -14.59
CA THR A 199 -18.51 -4.85 -13.46
C THR A 199 -17.56 -4.31 -12.39
N ILE A 200 -17.45 -2.99 -12.28
CA ILE A 200 -16.66 -2.30 -11.25
C ILE A 200 -17.54 -2.13 -10.01
N THR A 201 -17.10 -2.65 -8.86
CA THR A 201 -17.83 -2.58 -7.58
C THR A 201 -17.06 -1.73 -6.57
N ALA A 202 -17.72 -0.68 -6.11
CA ALA A 202 -17.26 0.21 -5.05
C ALA A 202 -17.94 -0.15 -3.72
N GLU A 203 -17.18 -0.12 -2.63
CA GLU A 203 -17.66 -0.34 -1.26
C GLU A 203 -17.00 0.66 -0.31
N ALA A 204 -17.80 1.47 0.39
CA ALA A 204 -17.35 2.33 1.47
C ALA A 204 -17.41 1.57 2.79
N LEU A 205 -16.28 1.52 3.48
CA LEU A 205 -16.03 0.64 4.61
C LEU A 205 -15.64 1.45 5.86
N ASP A 206 -15.85 0.89 7.04
CA ASP A 206 -15.37 1.44 8.30
C ASP A 206 -13.87 1.13 8.52
N GLU A 207 -13.36 1.47 9.71
CA GLU A 207 -11.97 1.18 10.11
C GLU A 207 -11.67 -0.32 10.34
N ASN A 208 -12.67 -1.20 10.25
CA ASN A 208 -12.58 -2.64 10.37
C ASN A 208 -12.95 -3.34 9.04
N ALA A 209 -12.92 -2.57 7.93
CA ALA A 209 -13.28 -3.02 6.59
C ALA A 209 -14.72 -3.56 6.44
N ASN A 210 -15.64 -3.21 7.36
CA ASN A 210 -17.07 -3.50 7.23
C ASN A 210 -17.78 -2.43 6.41
N LEU A 211 -18.78 -2.78 5.59
CA LEU A 211 -19.68 -1.78 5.00
C LEU A 211 -20.25 -0.85 6.07
N ILE A 212 -20.09 0.47 5.86
CA ILE A 212 -20.60 1.48 6.80
C ILE A 212 -22.12 1.29 6.96
N PRO A 213 -22.66 1.23 8.20
CA PRO A 213 -24.05 0.85 8.46
C PRO A 213 -25.08 1.95 8.13
N VAL A 214 -24.63 3.08 7.56
CA VAL A 214 -25.44 4.24 7.18
C VAL A 214 -25.03 4.70 5.79
N ASN A 215 -25.94 5.38 5.09
CA ASN A 215 -25.61 6.07 3.85
C ASN A 215 -24.46 7.05 4.08
N ILE A 216 -23.51 7.05 3.15
CA ILE A 216 -22.37 7.98 3.15
C ILE A 216 -22.75 9.29 2.43
N GLU A 217 -21.91 10.31 2.51
CA GLU A 217 -22.17 11.59 1.83
C GLU A 217 -22.13 11.42 0.31
N GLU A 218 -21.16 10.66 -0.19
CA GLU A 218 -20.90 10.48 -1.62
C GLU A 218 -20.08 9.21 -1.88
N LEU A 219 -20.51 8.36 -2.82
CA LEU A 219 -19.75 7.26 -3.40
C LEU A 219 -19.67 7.50 -4.91
N GLU A 220 -18.46 7.43 -5.46
CA GLU A 220 -18.20 7.67 -6.88
C GLU A 220 -17.47 6.50 -7.53
N ILE A 221 -17.79 6.26 -8.81
CA ILE A 221 -17.01 5.38 -9.71
C ILE A 221 -16.60 6.20 -10.93
N TRP A 222 -15.30 6.23 -11.23
CA TRP A 222 -14.70 6.92 -12.36
C TRP A 222 -14.11 5.91 -13.34
N VAL A 223 -14.21 6.18 -14.63
CA VAL A 223 -13.62 5.38 -15.70
C VAL A 223 -13.07 6.31 -16.79
N ASP A 224 -11.95 5.94 -17.41
CA ASP A 224 -11.29 6.60 -18.56
C ASP A 224 -10.91 8.09 -18.37
N ASN A 225 -10.41 8.46 -17.19
CA ASN A 225 -9.99 9.83 -16.80
C ASN A 225 -10.96 10.95 -17.25
N GLN A 226 -12.27 10.70 -17.20
CA GLN A 226 -13.28 11.68 -17.61
C GLN A 226 -13.39 12.83 -16.60
N SER A 227 -13.93 13.98 -17.03
CA SER A 227 -14.12 15.17 -16.20
C SER A 227 -15.20 15.06 -15.13
N ALA A 228 -15.92 13.94 -15.07
CA ALA A 228 -16.96 13.63 -14.09
C ALA A 228 -17.02 12.09 -13.87
N PRO A 229 -17.51 11.64 -12.70
CA PRO A 229 -17.68 10.21 -12.44
C PRO A 229 -18.81 9.61 -13.28
N GLN A 230 -18.71 8.31 -13.56
CA GLN A 230 -19.79 7.53 -14.21
C GLN A 230 -20.95 7.26 -13.26
N VAL A 231 -20.68 7.22 -11.95
CA VAL A 231 -21.67 7.05 -10.89
C VAL A 231 -21.37 8.03 -9.76
N THR A 232 -22.40 8.70 -9.26
CA THR A 232 -22.42 9.35 -7.94
C THR A 232 -23.65 8.86 -7.19
N THR A 233 -23.49 8.36 -5.97
CA THR A 233 -24.58 7.84 -5.12
C THR A 233 -24.30 8.09 -3.63
N THR A 234 -25.29 7.85 -2.77
CA THR A 234 -25.14 7.88 -1.30
C THR A 234 -25.17 6.47 -0.68
N ALA A 235 -25.28 5.44 -1.52
CA ALA A 235 -25.21 4.05 -1.09
C ALA A 235 -23.79 3.70 -0.61
N GLN A 236 -23.69 2.87 0.42
CA GLN A 236 -22.44 2.32 0.94
C GLN A 236 -21.74 1.33 -0.03
N SER A 237 -22.45 0.82 -1.04
CA SER A 237 -21.88 -0.02 -2.10
C SER A 237 -22.66 0.18 -3.39
N TYR A 238 -21.98 0.09 -4.54
CA TYR A 238 -22.58 0.17 -5.86
C TYR A 238 -21.72 -0.56 -6.90
N SER A 239 -22.37 -1.16 -7.90
CA SER A 239 -21.70 -1.80 -9.05
C SER A 239 -22.08 -1.11 -10.36
N TYR A 240 -21.08 -0.64 -11.10
CA TYR A 240 -21.21 -0.06 -12.43
C TYR A 240 -20.76 -1.05 -13.50
N ARG A 241 -21.46 -1.10 -14.64
CA ARG A 241 -21.08 -1.96 -15.77
C ARG A 241 -20.49 -1.10 -16.89
N HIS A 242 -19.18 -1.23 -17.10
CA HIS A 242 -18.45 -0.67 -18.24
C HIS A 242 -18.43 -1.67 -19.39
N TYR A 243 -18.48 -1.21 -20.64
CA TYR A 243 -18.36 -2.06 -21.83
C TYR A 243 -17.02 -1.84 -22.51
N VAL A 244 -16.23 -2.90 -22.64
CA VAL A 244 -14.93 -2.86 -23.30
C VAL A 244 -15.14 -2.97 -24.81
N PRO A 245 -14.75 -1.98 -25.63
CA PRO A 245 -14.88 -2.05 -27.08
C PRO A 245 -14.16 -3.27 -27.70
N GLN A 246 -14.65 -3.75 -28.84
CA GLN A 246 -14.03 -4.88 -29.57
C GLN A 246 -12.69 -4.54 -30.22
N SER A 247 -12.30 -3.27 -30.31
CA SER A 247 -11.03 -2.84 -30.88
C SER A 247 -10.57 -1.50 -30.30
N GLY A 248 -9.25 -1.31 -30.22
CA GLY A 248 -8.63 -0.04 -29.81
C GLY A 248 -8.47 0.18 -28.31
N THR A 249 -9.02 -0.70 -27.47
CA THR A 249 -8.86 -0.67 -26.01
C THR A 249 -7.94 -1.80 -25.57
N SER A 250 -6.70 -1.45 -25.21
CA SER A 250 -5.74 -2.35 -24.56
C SER A 250 -5.85 -2.33 -23.04
N GLU A 251 -6.46 -1.29 -22.46
CA GLU A 251 -6.48 -1.07 -21.02
C GLU A 251 -7.80 -0.43 -20.57
N ILE A 252 -8.19 -0.63 -19.31
CA ILE A 252 -9.24 0.12 -18.62
C ILE A 252 -8.59 0.89 -17.48
N LEU A 253 -8.89 2.19 -17.37
CA LEU A 253 -8.46 3.04 -16.26
C LEU A 253 -9.65 3.37 -15.37
N TYR A 254 -9.63 2.97 -14.10
CA TYR A 254 -10.74 3.25 -13.17
C TYR A 254 -10.29 3.62 -11.75
N ARG A 255 -11.18 4.30 -11.00
CA ARG A 255 -11.05 4.50 -9.56
C ARG A 255 -12.41 4.60 -8.89
N CYS A 256 -12.45 4.36 -7.58
CA CYS A 256 -13.59 4.69 -6.74
C CYS A 256 -13.17 5.73 -5.70
N ARG A 257 -14.10 6.60 -5.30
CA ARG A 257 -13.92 7.51 -4.15
C ARG A 257 -15.14 7.46 -3.25
N ALA A 258 -14.94 7.62 -1.96
CA ALA A 258 -16.00 7.69 -0.97
C ALA A 258 -15.80 8.91 -0.09
N LYS A 259 -16.89 9.52 0.37
CA LYS A 259 -16.90 10.69 1.24
C LYS A 259 -17.79 10.47 2.46
N ASN A 260 -17.27 10.80 3.63
CA ASN A 260 -18.01 10.77 4.89
C ASN A 260 -17.44 11.80 5.86
N SER A 261 -18.31 12.47 6.62
CA SER A 261 -17.94 13.57 7.53
C SER A 261 -17.07 14.66 6.89
N GLY A 262 -17.27 14.93 5.59
CA GLY A 262 -16.49 15.87 4.80
C GLY A 262 -15.09 15.40 4.36
N LEU A 263 -14.63 14.21 4.73
CA LEU A 263 -13.35 13.62 4.32
C LEU A 263 -13.55 12.64 3.15
N TRP A 264 -12.57 12.55 2.24
CA TRP A 264 -12.55 11.56 1.16
C TRP A 264 -11.52 10.45 1.39
N ALA A 265 -11.88 9.24 1.00
CA ALA A 265 -10.97 8.14 0.71
C ALA A 265 -11.00 7.78 -0.79
N SER A 266 -9.87 7.35 -1.37
CA SER A 266 -9.75 6.94 -2.79
C SER A 266 -9.09 5.56 -2.89
N SER A 267 -9.52 4.76 -3.86
CA SER A 267 -8.92 3.44 -4.16
C SER A 267 -7.63 3.49 -4.96
N GLY A 268 -7.07 4.69 -5.16
CA GLY A 268 -6.13 5.00 -6.23
C GLY A 268 -6.76 4.89 -7.61
N TRP A 269 -6.07 5.39 -8.63
CA TRP A 269 -6.29 4.94 -10.00
C TRP A 269 -5.73 3.54 -10.22
N ARG A 270 -6.44 2.75 -11.02
CA ARG A 270 -6.12 1.36 -11.35
C ARG A 270 -6.14 1.18 -12.85
N ILE A 271 -5.04 0.69 -13.41
CA ILE A 271 -4.93 0.25 -14.81
C ILE A 271 -5.17 -1.27 -14.83
N VAL A 272 -5.94 -1.73 -15.82
CA VAL A 272 -6.28 -3.15 -16.04
C VAL A 272 -6.01 -3.49 -17.49
N GLN A 273 -5.21 -4.52 -17.75
CA GLN A 273 -4.99 -5.05 -19.10
C GLN A 273 -6.25 -5.68 -19.67
N VAL A 274 -6.62 -5.27 -20.88
CA VAL A 274 -7.64 -5.92 -21.71
C VAL A 274 -6.95 -6.90 -22.66
N GLY A 275 -7.38 -8.16 -22.62
CA GLY A 275 -6.79 -9.21 -23.47
C GLY A 275 -5.32 -9.48 -23.14
N GLN A 276 -4.57 -10.02 -24.10
CA GLN A 276 -3.14 -10.27 -23.89
C GLN A 276 -2.36 -8.94 -23.85
N PRO A 277 -1.34 -8.79 -22.99
CA PRO A 277 -0.44 -7.64 -23.01
C PRO A 277 0.32 -7.60 -24.34
N ALA A 278 0.77 -6.40 -24.73
CA ALA A 278 1.50 -6.21 -25.99
C ALA A 278 2.91 -6.82 -25.94
N GLU A 279 3.54 -6.80 -24.77
CA GLU A 279 4.90 -7.26 -24.49
C GLU A 279 4.96 -7.93 -23.10
N GLY A 280 6.05 -8.65 -22.81
CA GLY A 280 6.25 -9.36 -21.55
C GLY A 280 5.34 -10.59 -21.39
N ARG A 281 5.37 -11.17 -20.18
CA ARG A 281 4.60 -12.38 -19.83
C ARG A 281 3.75 -12.23 -18.56
N ALA A 282 3.66 -11.02 -18.02
CA ALA A 282 2.77 -10.69 -16.91
C ALA A 282 1.60 -9.82 -17.39
N VAL A 283 0.39 -10.13 -16.94
CA VAL A 283 -0.84 -9.39 -17.21
C VAL A 283 -1.15 -8.49 -16.02
N PRO A 284 -1.06 -7.15 -16.12
CA PRO A 284 -1.48 -6.28 -15.01
C PRO A 284 -3.01 -6.34 -14.85
N ILE A 285 -3.47 -6.93 -13.75
CA ILE A 285 -4.90 -7.00 -13.42
C ILE A 285 -5.34 -5.91 -12.46
N LEU A 286 -4.45 -5.44 -11.58
CA LEU A 286 -4.64 -4.23 -10.79
C LEU A 286 -3.29 -3.51 -10.66
N TYR A 287 -2.99 -2.63 -11.61
CA TYR A 287 -1.75 -1.84 -11.61
C TYR A 287 -2.01 -0.43 -11.04
N THR A 288 -1.25 -0.07 -10.01
CA THR A 288 -1.44 1.15 -9.18
C THR A 288 -0.20 2.07 -9.16
N GLY A 289 0.89 1.67 -9.79
CA GLY A 289 2.11 2.46 -9.97
C GLY A 289 3.22 1.63 -10.61
N VAL A 290 4.35 2.29 -10.89
CA VAL A 290 5.54 1.62 -11.43
C VAL A 290 6.10 0.58 -10.46
N SER A 291 6.69 -0.48 -11.01
CA SER A 291 7.08 -1.66 -10.24
C SER A 291 8.10 -1.38 -9.13
N ASP A 292 9.05 -0.47 -9.37
CA ASP A 292 10.01 -0.08 -8.34
C ASP A 292 9.36 0.67 -7.17
N SER A 293 8.17 1.26 -7.36
CA SER A 293 7.43 2.06 -6.38
C SER A 293 6.32 1.29 -5.64
N ARG A 294 6.12 0.00 -5.96
CA ARG A 294 4.98 -0.83 -5.50
C ARG A 294 5.45 -2.23 -5.09
N VAL A 295 4.59 -2.96 -4.39
CA VAL A 295 4.77 -4.40 -4.17
C VAL A 295 4.10 -5.17 -5.32
N ASP A 296 4.88 -5.84 -6.15
CA ASP A 296 4.40 -6.63 -7.29
C ASP A 296 4.11 -8.09 -6.90
N ILE A 297 2.82 -8.45 -6.86
CA ILE A 297 2.36 -9.82 -6.59
C ILE A 297 1.83 -10.46 -7.88
N THR A 298 2.44 -11.56 -8.32
CA THR A 298 2.02 -12.28 -9.55
C THR A 298 1.37 -13.62 -9.21
N PHE A 299 0.11 -13.80 -9.60
CA PHE A 299 -0.57 -15.09 -9.49
C PHE A 299 -0.16 -16.02 -10.63
N ILE A 300 0.18 -17.26 -10.29
CA ILE A 300 0.63 -18.31 -11.21
C ILE A 300 -0.33 -19.49 -11.08
N ALA A 301 -0.86 -19.97 -12.21
CA ALA A 301 -1.75 -21.12 -12.23
C ALA A 301 -0.97 -22.43 -12.02
N ASP A 302 -1.36 -23.22 -11.02
CA ASP A 302 -0.87 -24.58 -10.81
C ASP A 302 -1.37 -25.55 -11.90
N VAL A 303 -0.45 -26.24 -12.57
CA VAL A 303 -0.73 -27.18 -13.68
C VAL A 303 -1.61 -28.37 -13.32
N ASN A 304 -1.69 -28.71 -12.02
CA ASN A 304 -2.54 -29.80 -11.52
C ASN A 304 -3.93 -29.32 -11.10
N SER A 305 -4.15 -28.00 -11.01
CA SER A 305 -5.39 -27.38 -10.54
C SER A 305 -6.18 -26.70 -11.64
N TYR A 306 -5.50 -26.09 -12.63
CA TYR A 306 -6.12 -25.27 -13.67
C TYR A 306 -5.58 -25.60 -15.06
N SER A 307 -6.35 -25.29 -16.10
CA SER A 307 -5.96 -25.53 -17.50
C SER A 307 -4.95 -24.52 -18.05
N GLY A 308 -4.78 -23.37 -17.39
CA GLY A 308 -3.88 -22.29 -17.78
C GLY A 308 -4.21 -20.97 -17.07
N PRO A 309 -3.53 -19.87 -17.44
CA PRO A 309 -3.73 -18.56 -16.82
C PRO A 309 -5.03 -17.85 -17.23
N ASP A 310 -5.70 -18.33 -18.28
CA ASP A 310 -7.03 -17.87 -18.73
C ASP A 310 -8.17 -18.80 -18.27
N ASP A 311 -7.88 -19.76 -17.37
CA ASP A 311 -8.88 -20.65 -16.79
C ASP A 311 -9.92 -19.85 -15.95
N PRO A 312 -11.23 -19.95 -16.24
CA PRO A 312 -12.24 -19.17 -15.52
C PRO A 312 -12.28 -19.40 -14.01
N ASP A 313 -11.94 -20.61 -13.52
CA ASP A 313 -11.96 -20.90 -12.09
C ASP A 313 -10.73 -20.25 -11.41
N PHE A 314 -9.56 -20.26 -12.07
CA PHE A 314 -8.36 -19.52 -11.60
C PHE A 314 -8.61 -18.02 -11.51
N LEU A 315 -9.25 -17.42 -12.53
CA LEU A 315 -9.58 -15.99 -12.55
C LEU A 315 -10.59 -15.62 -11.44
N ALA A 316 -11.58 -16.48 -11.18
CA ALA A 316 -12.52 -16.29 -10.08
C ALA A 316 -11.83 -16.41 -8.70
N ASP A 317 -10.92 -17.38 -8.55
CA ASP A 317 -10.15 -17.58 -7.34
C ASP A 317 -9.21 -16.40 -7.04
N ILE A 318 -8.49 -15.87 -8.04
CA ILE A 318 -7.68 -14.65 -7.90
C ILE A 318 -8.54 -13.46 -7.42
N HIS A 319 -9.71 -13.24 -8.04
CA HIS A 319 -10.61 -12.18 -7.62
C HIS A 319 -11.04 -12.35 -6.15
N ASN A 320 -11.33 -13.58 -5.72
CA ASN A 320 -11.68 -13.87 -4.32
C ASN A 320 -10.48 -13.69 -3.38
N ILE A 321 -9.27 -14.12 -3.75
CA ILE A 321 -8.04 -13.90 -2.98
C ILE A 321 -7.80 -12.40 -2.75
N ILE A 322 -7.87 -11.59 -3.81
CA ILE A 322 -7.69 -10.13 -3.69
C ILE A 322 -8.79 -9.53 -2.80
N ARG A 323 -10.06 -9.93 -2.97
CA ARG A 323 -11.20 -9.38 -2.19
C ARG A 323 -11.20 -9.79 -0.71
N ASP A 324 -10.95 -11.06 -0.44
CA ASP A 324 -11.26 -11.72 0.84
C ASP A 324 -10.02 -12.19 1.60
N SER A 325 -8.82 -12.08 1.02
CA SER A 325 -7.52 -12.16 1.73
C SER A 325 -6.87 -10.77 1.82
N TYR A 326 -6.39 -10.22 0.69
CA TYR A 326 -5.70 -8.92 0.68
C TYR A 326 -6.60 -7.74 1.07
N TYR A 327 -7.86 -7.71 0.66
CA TYR A 327 -8.80 -6.62 0.96
C TYR A 327 -9.93 -7.04 1.91
N ALA A 328 -9.64 -8.01 2.78
CA ALA A 328 -10.59 -8.68 3.66
C ALA A 328 -11.26 -7.78 4.70
N LYS A 329 -12.35 -8.30 5.28
CA LYS A 329 -13.19 -7.64 6.29
C LYS A 329 -12.96 -8.24 7.69
N ASP A 330 -12.63 -7.40 8.67
CA ASP A 330 -12.44 -7.80 10.07
C ASP A 330 -13.79 -7.94 10.81
N THR A 331 -14.60 -8.94 10.40
CA THR A 331 -15.93 -9.17 11.00
C THR A 331 -15.90 -10.09 12.23
N THR A 332 -14.84 -10.88 12.34
CA THR A 332 -14.61 -11.85 13.41
C THR A 332 -13.12 -11.97 13.48
N ILE A 333 -12.48 -11.49 14.57
CA ILE A 333 -11.12 -11.87 15.02
C ILE A 333 -10.33 -12.44 13.83
N ARG A 334 -9.95 -11.58 12.85
CA ARG A 334 -9.28 -11.86 11.54
C ARG A 334 -8.91 -10.53 10.87
N SER A 335 -7.75 -9.97 11.22
CA SER A 335 -7.42 -8.57 10.96
C SER A 335 -6.37 -8.33 9.85
N GLY A 336 -5.74 -9.38 9.29
CA GLY A 336 -4.57 -9.21 8.41
C GLY A 336 -4.81 -8.41 7.14
N GLY A 337 -5.85 -8.75 6.38
CA GLY A 337 -6.21 -8.04 5.13
C GLY A 337 -6.51 -6.55 5.30
N ARG A 338 -6.69 -6.08 6.53
CA ARG A 338 -6.92 -4.67 6.84
C ARG A 338 -5.69 -3.80 6.52
N THR A 339 -4.49 -4.26 6.87
CA THR A 339 -3.23 -3.53 6.57
C THR A 339 -3.04 -3.40 5.06
N PHE A 340 -3.30 -4.48 4.31
CA PHE A 340 -3.18 -4.52 2.85
C PHE A 340 -4.26 -3.68 2.14
N LEU A 341 -5.51 -3.65 2.63
CA LEU A 341 -6.55 -2.72 2.14
C LEU A 341 -6.13 -1.25 2.28
N PHE A 342 -5.49 -0.90 3.41
CA PHE A 342 -4.98 0.46 3.64
C PHE A 342 -3.70 0.76 2.85
N LYS A 343 -3.15 -0.24 2.16
CA LYS A 343 -2.01 -0.16 1.23
C LYS A 343 -2.38 -0.54 -0.20
N GLN A 344 -3.67 -0.54 -0.56
CA GLN A 344 -4.13 -0.98 -1.88
C GLN A 344 -3.54 -0.19 -3.06
N ASN A 345 -3.07 1.05 -2.83
CA ASN A 345 -2.41 1.89 -3.84
C ASN A 345 -0.89 1.64 -3.90
N ALA A 346 -0.35 0.78 -3.04
CA ALA A 346 1.06 0.41 -2.93
C ALA A 346 1.32 -1.04 -3.36
N ILE A 347 0.33 -1.69 -3.99
CA ILE A 347 0.38 -3.09 -4.44
C ILE A 347 -0.06 -3.12 -5.91
N ASN A 348 0.71 -3.83 -6.72
CA ASN A 348 0.32 -4.24 -8.06
C ASN A 348 -0.03 -5.73 -8.04
N PHE A 349 -1.09 -6.10 -8.75
CA PHE A 349 -1.45 -7.49 -8.97
C PHE A 349 -1.35 -7.87 -10.44
N TRP A 350 -0.74 -9.02 -10.70
CA TRP A 350 -0.47 -9.56 -12.02
C TRP A 350 -0.92 -11.00 -12.17
N ILE A 351 -1.11 -11.46 -13.41
CA ILE A 351 -1.22 -12.88 -13.74
C ILE A 351 -0.04 -13.27 -14.62
N ALA A 352 0.67 -14.33 -14.26
CA ALA A 352 1.67 -14.95 -15.13
C ALA A 352 0.99 -15.63 -16.32
N LEU A 353 1.53 -15.44 -17.54
CA LEU A 353 1.13 -16.21 -18.72
C LEU A 353 1.75 -17.62 -18.75
N ASP A 354 2.62 -17.90 -17.77
CA ASP A 354 3.20 -19.21 -17.51
C ASP A 354 2.50 -19.91 -16.35
N THR A 355 2.69 -21.23 -16.27
CA THR A 355 2.16 -22.08 -15.20
C THR A 355 3.31 -22.59 -14.33
N GLY A 356 2.99 -23.06 -13.12
CA GLY A 356 3.93 -23.72 -12.23
C GLY A 356 3.31 -24.95 -11.57
N GLU A 357 4.04 -25.58 -10.64
CA GLU A 357 3.55 -26.71 -9.86
C GLU A 357 3.81 -26.48 -8.37
N ALA A 358 2.72 -26.42 -7.60
CA ALA A 358 2.77 -26.41 -6.15
C ALA A 358 3.10 -27.82 -5.63
N PHE A 359 3.95 -27.89 -4.61
CA PHE A 359 4.33 -29.13 -3.93
C PHE A 359 4.01 -28.99 -2.46
N ASP A 360 3.67 -30.10 -1.80
CA ASP A 360 3.54 -30.14 -0.34
C ASP A 360 4.92 -30.01 0.30
N TRP A 361 5.05 -29.19 1.35
CA TRP A 361 6.27 -29.05 2.16
C TRP A 361 6.91 -30.40 2.56
N SER A 362 6.10 -31.41 2.82
CA SER A 362 6.57 -32.76 3.21
C SER A 362 7.07 -33.63 2.04
N ALA A 363 6.85 -33.22 0.79
CA ALA A 363 7.16 -34.03 -0.40
C ALA A 363 8.66 -34.09 -0.75
N SER A 364 9.53 -33.33 -0.05
CA SER A 364 10.96 -33.15 -0.36
C SER A 364 11.27 -32.55 -1.75
N ASN A 365 10.24 -32.06 -2.44
CA ASN A 365 10.33 -31.36 -3.72
C ASN A 365 10.04 -29.88 -3.51
N ASP A 366 10.93 -29.06 -4.05
CA ASP A 366 10.74 -27.63 -4.25
C ASP A 366 9.59 -27.34 -5.25
N HIS A 367 8.98 -26.16 -5.15
CA HIS A 367 8.07 -25.65 -6.16
C HIS A 367 8.72 -25.56 -7.56
N VAL A 368 7.97 -25.96 -8.58
CA VAL A 368 8.33 -25.70 -9.99
C VAL A 368 7.73 -24.35 -10.37
N ILE A 369 8.61 -23.38 -10.64
CA ILE A 369 8.26 -22.05 -11.10
C ILE A 369 8.46 -21.95 -12.62
N PRO A 370 7.90 -20.94 -13.30
CA PRO A 370 8.16 -20.69 -14.72
C PRO A 370 9.67 -20.68 -15.05
N GLU A 371 10.08 -21.31 -16.16
CA GLU A 371 11.51 -21.39 -16.58
C GLU A 371 12.14 -20.00 -16.76
N ASN A 372 11.31 -19.01 -17.08
CA ASN A 372 11.61 -17.61 -17.33
C ASN A 372 11.39 -16.68 -16.11
N TRP A 373 11.24 -17.23 -14.89
CA TRP A 373 10.97 -16.46 -13.66
C TRP A 373 11.98 -15.33 -13.41
N ASP A 374 13.26 -15.60 -13.54
CA ASP A 374 14.33 -14.62 -13.24
C ASP A 374 14.63 -13.67 -14.42
N THR A 375 13.91 -13.78 -15.55
CA THR A 375 14.09 -12.89 -16.71
C THR A 375 12.84 -12.08 -17.04
N GLU A 376 11.69 -12.75 -17.20
CA GLU A 376 10.42 -12.13 -17.63
C GLU A 376 9.56 -11.65 -16.45
N TYR A 377 9.87 -12.14 -15.25
CA TYR A 377 9.22 -11.76 -13.98
C TYR A 377 10.26 -11.25 -12.98
N SER A 378 11.37 -10.70 -13.45
CA SER A 378 12.47 -10.17 -12.63
C SER A 378 12.06 -8.99 -11.74
N PHE A 379 11.05 -8.23 -12.16
CA PHE A 379 10.44 -7.12 -11.41
C PHE A 379 9.50 -7.56 -10.28
N VAL A 380 9.12 -8.84 -10.22
CA VAL A 380 8.09 -9.32 -9.29
C VAL A 380 8.68 -9.58 -7.90
N ASP A 381 8.15 -8.93 -6.87
CA ASP A 381 8.53 -9.20 -5.47
C ASP A 381 8.18 -10.63 -5.04
N SER A 382 7.00 -11.12 -5.43
CA SER A 382 6.53 -12.45 -5.06
C SER A 382 5.52 -13.05 -6.04
N GLY A 383 5.77 -14.29 -6.44
CA GLY A 383 4.83 -15.13 -7.18
C GLY A 383 4.03 -16.04 -6.26
N ALA A 384 2.72 -16.11 -6.48
CA ALA A 384 1.82 -16.99 -5.74
C ALA A 384 1.37 -18.16 -6.64
N LEU A 385 1.83 -19.37 -6.35
CA LEU A 385 1.35 -20.60 -6.96
C LEU A 385 -0.02 -20.95 -6.38
N VAL A 386 -1.07 -20.58 -7.10
CA VAL A 386 -2.46 -20.80 -6.69
C VAL A 386 -2.87 -22.22 -7.07
N HIS A 387 -3.41 -22.99 -6.11
CA HIS A 387 -3.92 -24.33 -6.35
C HIS A 387 -5.21 -24.65 -5.59
N THR A 388 -5.92 -25.68 -6.04
CA THR A 388 -7.09 -26.23 -5.35
C THR A 388 -6.74 -27.45 -4.49
N ASN A 389 -5.57 -28.07 -4.73
CA ASN A 389 -5.08 -29.26 -4.03
C ASN A 389 -4.85 -29.01 -2.53
N SER A 390 -5.14 -30.01 -1.70
CA SER A 390 -4.86 -29.98 -0.25
C SER A 390 -3.39 -30.30 -0.01
N LEU A 391 -2.54 -29.28 -0.03
CA LEU A 391 -1.11 -29.35 0.28
C LEU A 391 -0.84 -28.63 1.60
N ARG A 392 0.25 -28.98 2.31
CA ARG A 392 0.88 -28.02 3.22
C ARG A 392 1.63 -26.98 2.39
N ASP A 393 1.05 -25.79 2.36
CA ASP A 393 1.65 -24.58 1.79
C ASP A 393 2.97 -24.21 2.48
N TYR A 394 3.81 -23.49 1.73
CA TYR A 394 5.03 -22.86 2.22
C TYR A 394 5.53 -21.77 1.26
N ALA A 395 6.39 -20.90 1.78
CA ALA A 395 7.10 -19.89 1.01
C ALA A 395 8.59 -20.20 0.85
N GLN A 396 9.13 -19.81 -0.30
CA GLN A 396 10.56 -19.79 -0.59
C GLN A 396 10.97 -18.34 -0.90
N HIS A 397 11.06 -17.50 0.13
CA HIS A 397 11.37 -16.07 0.02
C HIS A 397 12.58 -15.77 -0.89
N SER A 398 13.67 -16.55 -0.80
CA SER A 398 14.87 -16.39 -1.66
C SER A 398 14.66 -16.72 -3.15
N ARG A 399 13.53 -17.32 -3.51
CA ARG A 399 13.07 -17.60 -4.88
C ARG A 399 11.89 -16.70 -5.30
N ARG A 400 11.47 -15.76 -4.44
CA ARG A 400 10.33 -14.86 -4.67
C ARG A 400 9.03 -15.64 -4.95
N ILE A 401 8.77 -16.74 -4.23
CA ILE A 401 7.62 -17.61 -4.49
C ILE A 401 6.99 -18.15 -3.20
N PHE A 402 5.68 -18.35 -3.21
CA PHE A 402 4.96 -19.19 -2.25
C PHE A 402 3.82 -19.97 -2.93
N SER A 403 3.32 -21.04 -2.30
CA SER A 403 2.04 -21.66 -2.68
C SER A 403 0.91 -21.28 -1.73
N ALA A 404 -0.33 -21.32 -2.21
CA ALA A 404 -1.50 -21.15 -1.35
C ALA A 404 -2.74 -21.85 -1.92
N GLN A 405 -3.42 -22.62 -1.07
CA GLN A 405 -4.71 -23.24 -1.42
C GLN A 405 -5.87 -22.22 -1.43
N THR A 406 -6.67 -22.21 -2.50
CA THR A 406 -7.79 -21.24 -2.66
C THR A 406 -8.92 -21.40 -1.63
N SER A 407 -9.05 -22.56 -0.99
CA SER A 407 -9.97 -22.76 0.14
C SER A 407 -9.45 -22.24 1.49
N SER A 408 -8.18 -21.80 1.58
CA SER A 408 -7.59 -21.22 2.79
C SER A 408 -6.98 -19.84 2.51
N LEU A 409 -7.86 -18.86 2.27
CA LEU A 409 -7.51 -17.45 2.05
C LEU A 409 -6.71 -16.81 3.20
N ASP A 410 -6.87 -17.38 4.40
CA ASP A 410 -6.10 -17.13 5.60
C ASP A 410 -4.60 -17.48 5.39
N ASN A 411 -4.31 -18.73 4.98
CA ASN A 411 -2.96 -19.19 4.66
C ASN A 411 -2.36 -18.36 3.52
N PHE A 412 -3.18 -17.93 2.54
CA PHE A 412 -2.70 -17.07 1.46
C PHE A 412 -1.98 -15.82 1.98
N LEU A 413 -2.48 -15.21 3.07
CA LEU A 413 -1.87 -14.02 3.65
C LEU A 413 -0.66 -14.35 4.54
N HIS A 414 -0.70 -15.50 5.24
CA HIS A 414 0.42 -16.04 5.99
C HIS A 414 1.66 -16.21 5.09
N GLU A 415 1.47 -16.89 3.96
CA GLU A 415 2.53 -17.18 2.99
C GLU A 415 3.00 -15.92 2.25
N ALA A 416 2.09 -14.99 1.94
CA ALA A 416 2.46 -13.64 1.48
C ALA A 416 3.30 -12.88 2.52
N GLY A 417 3.07 -13.10 3.82
CA GLY A 417 3.87 -12.56 4.92
C GLY A 417 5.34 -13.01 4.86
N HIS A 418 5.60 -14.25 4.46
CA HIS A 418 6.97 -14.71 4.18
C HIS A 418 7.53 -14.11 2.88
N SER A 419 6.76 -14.12 1.79
CA SER A 419 7.20 -13.66 0.47
C SER A 419 6.18 -12.65 -0.10
N PRO A 420 6.47 -11.34 -0.10
CA PRO A 420 7.81 -10.74 -0.04
C PRO A 420 8.26 -10.19 1.32
N PHE A 421 7.40 -10.05 2.33
CA PHE A 421 7.71 -9.24 3.52
C PHE A 421 8.81 -9.81 4.43
N GLY A 422 9.18 -11.08 4.26
CA GLY A 422 10.28 -11.71 4.98
C GLY A 422 9.98 -11.95 6.46
N LEU A 423 8.71 -12.10 6.83
CA LEU A 423 8.31 -12.51 8.18
C LEU A 423 8.72 -13.97 8.45
N ALA A 424 8.93 -14.30 9.73
CA ALA A 424 9.24 -15.65 10.18
C ALA A 424 8.08 -16.28 10.95
N ASP A 425 8.08 -17.60 11.08
CA ASP A 425 6.99 -18.34 11.73
C ASP A 425 6.86 -18.10 13.23
N GLU A 426 5.63 -17.88 13.68
CA GLU A 426 5.27 -17.65 15.07
C GLU A 426 4.61 -18.86 15.76
N TYR A 427 4.42 -19.98 15.06
CA TYR A 427 3.93 -21.24 15.61
C TYR A 427 5.07 -22.21 15.96
N CYS A 428 4.82 -23.19 16.85
CA CYS A 428 5.87 -24.10 17.32
C CYS A 428 6.09 -25.32 16.43
N CYS A 429 7.36 -25.72 16.43
CA CYS A 429 7.91 -27.07 16.39
C CYS A 429 8.41 -27.50 15.01
N ASP A 430 7.99 -26.84 13.93
CA ASP A 430 8.48 -27.06 12.56
C ASP A 430 8.48 -25.81 11.65
N GLY A 431 8.26 -24.62 12.20
CA GLY A 431 8.32 -23.35 11.46
C GLY A 431 9.73 -22.89 11.09
N GLY A 432 9.82 -22.05 10.05
CA GLY A 432 11.00 -21.35 9.58
C GLY A 432 11.40 -20.17 10.48
N TYR A 433 12.10 -20.46 11.58
CA TYR A 433 12.48 -19.43 12.54
C TYR A 433 13.74 -18.64 12.16
N PHE A 434 13.60 -17.33 12.01
CA PHE A 434 14.70 -16.37 11.92
C PHE A 434 14.25 -15.00 12.44
N ALA A 435 15.18 -14.13 12.84
CA ALA A 435 14.84 -12.76 13.23
C ALA A 435 14.88 -11.86 11.99
N ALA A 436 13.70 -11.60 11.39
CA ALA A 436 13.56 -10.74 10.22
C ALA A 436 14.27 -9.39 10.41
N GLN A 437 14.77 -8.78 9.33
CA GLN A 437 15.52 -7.53 9.38
C GLN A 437 14.90 -6.50 8.42
N PRO A 438 14.91 -5.20 8.77
CA PRO A 438 15.40 -4.62 10.02
C PRO A 438 14.39 -4.71 11.17
N ASN A 439 13.13 -5.11 10.93
CA ASN A 439 12.09 -5.20 11.95
C ASN A 439 11.72 -6.67 12.22
N PRO A 440 12.35 -7.35 13.19
CA PRO A 440 11.98 -8.72 13.54
C PRO A 440 10.56 -8.81 14.11
N ASN A 441 9.78 -9.80 13.66
CA ASN A 441 8.57 -10.24 14.35
C ASN A 441 8.92 -11.22 15.50
N ILE A 442 9.88 -12.12 15.27
CA ILE A 442 10.43 -13.04 16.28
C ILE A 442 11.90 -12.83 16.61
N TYR A 443 12.30 -13.32 17.77
CA TYR A 443 13.62 -13.14 18.38
C TYR A 443 14.16 -14.46 18.92
N SER A 444 15.45 -14.74 18.75
CA SER A 444 16.12 -15.91 19.34
C SER A 444 16.47 -15.74 20.83
N SER A 445 16.16 -14.57 21.40
CA SER A 445 16.55 -14.10 22.72
C SER A 445 15.38 -13.40 23.39
N GLN A 446 15.02 -13.86 24.60
CA GLN A 446 13.95 -13.24 25.40
C GLN A 446 14.28 -11.77 25.73
N GLY A 447 15.55 -11.46 25.97
CA GLY A 447 15.99 -10.10 26.30
C GLY A 447 15.78 -9.11 25.16
N ASP A 448 16.03 -9.54 23.92
CA ASP A 448 15.88 -8.67 22.74
C ASP A 448 14.40 -8.44 22.42
N CYS A 449 13.58 -9.48 22.53
CA CYS A 449 12.11 -9.41 22.48
C CYS A 449 11.51 -8.50 23.56
N GLN A 450 12.02 -8.56 24.81
CA GLN A 450 11.60 -7.63 25.87
C GLN A 450 12.05 -6.19 25.61
N ASN A 451 13.24 -5.99 25.05
CA ASN A 451 13.74 -4.66 24.67
C ASN A 451 12.88 -4.03 23.56
N ASP A 452 12.52 -4.80 22.52
CA ASP A 452 11.62 -4.34 21.47
C ASP A 452 10.21 -4.03 21.99
N ALA A 453 9.64 -4.93 22.79
CA ALA A 453 8.32 -4.73 23.38
C ALA A 453 8.24 -3.47 24.26
N LEU A 454 9.34 -3.12 24.94
CA LEU A 454 9.47 -1.85 25.68
C LEU A 454 9.66 -0.64 24.75
N ALA A 455 10.48 -0.76 23.70
CA ALA A 455 10.71 0.31 22.73
C ALA A 455 9.44 0.70 21.96
N ASN A 456 8.61 -0.30 21.61
CA ASN A 456 7.33 -0.12 20.92
C ASN A 456 6.14 0.10 21.87
N GLY A 457 6.37 0.23 23.19
CA GLY A 457 5.34 0.58 24.17
C GLY A 457 4.32 -0.52 24.50
N VAL A 458 4.58 -1.77 24.09
CA VAL A 458 3.72 -2.95 24.34
C VAL A 458 3.92 -3.52 25.76
N GLY A 459 5.05 -3.21 26.42
CA GLY A 459 5.34 -3.60 27.80
C GLY A 459 6.03 -4.98 27.89
N ASP A 460 5.80 -5.72 28.97
CA ASP A 460 6.31 -7.11 29.12
C ASP A 460 5.37 -8.09 28.38
N ALA A 461 5.32 -7.93 27.06
CA ALA A 461 4.54 -8.74 26.12
C ALA A 461 5.40 -9.80 25.42
N CYS A 462 6.58 -10.12 25.95
CA CYS A 462 7.46 -11.11 25.34
C CYS A 462 7.00 -12.54 25.69
N GLN A 463 6.63 -13.32 24.69
CA GLN A 463 6.12 -14.70 24.82
C GLN A 463 7.13 -15.68 24.21
N GLN A 464 7.40 -16.82 24.84
CA GLN A 464 8.08 -17.93 24.16
C GLN A 464 7.09 -18.64 23.24
N ILE A 465 7.49 -18.91 21.99
CA ILE A 465 6.66 -19.63 21.03
C ILE A 465 6.42 -21.07 21.51
N GLN A 466 5.15 -21.47 21.56
CA GLN A 466 4.70 -22.76 22.06
C GLN A 466 3.47 -23.27 21.29
N ASN A 467 3.31 -24.59 21.18
CA ASN A 467 2.07 -25.18 20.67
C ASN A 467 1.01 -25.34 21.76
N THR A 468 -0.20 -25.77 21.37
CA THR A 468 -1.34 -26.04 22.27
C THR A 468 -1.08 -27.16 23.29
N ALA A 469 -0.06 -28.01 23.09
CA ALA A 469 0.37 -29.03 24.03
C ALA A 469 1.45 -28.54 25.03
N GLY A 470 1.92 -27.29 24.90
CA GLY A 470 2.98 -26.71 25.74
C GLY A 470 4.40 -27.10 25.34
N THR A 471 4.60 -27.69 24.16
CA THR A 471 5.95 -27.81 23.58
C THR A 471 6.42 -26.43 23.17
N THR A 472 7.63 -26.03 23.55
CA THR A 472 8.23 -24.73 23.24
C THR A 472 9.38 -24.86 22.22
N VAL A 473 9.66 -23.78 21.50
CA VAL A 473 10.93 -23.56 20.78
C VAL A 473 11.68 -22.39 21.41
N ASN A 474 13.00 -22.29 21.20
CA ASN A 474 13.82 -21.19 21.76
C ASN A 474 13.72 -19.91 20.90
N TRP A 475 12.50 -19.51 20.61
CA TRP A 475 12.14 -18.30 19.89
C TRP A 475 11.01 -17.58 20.62
N TYR A 476 10.98 -16.26 20.50
CA TYR A 476 10.12 -15.39 21.28
C TYR A 476 9.46 -14.36 20.36
N ARG A 477 8.23 -13.98 20.66
CA ARG A 477 7.40 -13.02 19.91
C ARG A 477 6.82 -11.94 20.82
N VAL A 478 6.44 -10.80 20.25
CA VAL A 478 5.91 -9.64 21.00
C VAL A 478 4.38 -9.61 20.92
N GLU A 479 3.74 -10.36 21.81
CA GLU A 479 2.28 -10.54 21.86
C GLU A 479 1.72 -10.43 23.30
N PRO A 480 0.59 -9.74 23.52
CA PRO A 480 -0.12 -9.82 24.78
C PRO A 480 -0.53 -11.27 25.10
N ALA A 481 -0.37 -11.72 26.35
CA ALA A 481 -0.70 -13.10 26.75
C ALA A 481 -2.18 -13.52 26.53
N THR A 482 -3.05 -12.57 26.17
CA THR A 482 -4.46 -12.78 25.81
C THR A 482 -4.71 -13.06 24.33
N THR A 483 -3.69 -12.96 23.44
CA THR A 483 -3.83 -13.15 21.98
C THR A 483 -3.26 -14.47 21.46
N LEU A 484 -2.86 -15.40 22.34
CA LEU A 484 -2.40 -16.75 21.96
C LEU A 484 -3.32 -17.41 20.91
N GLY A 485 -2.79 -17.63 19.72
CA GLY A 485 -3.51 -18.21 18.57
C GLY A 485 -4.23 -17.19 17.69
N ASN A 486 -3.83 -15.91 17.69
CA ASN A 486 -4.38 -14.87 16.82
C ASN A 486 -3.23 -13.97 16.29
N ASP A 487 -2.56 -14.36 15.21
CA ASP A 487 -1.45 -13.63 14.59
C ASP A 487 -1.35 -14.02 13.09
N LEU A 488 -0.77 -13.17 12.24
CA LEU A 488 -0.56 -13.47 10.81
C LEU A 488 0.31 -14.71 10.62
N MET A 489 1.37 -14.82 11.41
CA MET A 489 2.42 -15.83 11.26
C MET A 489 2.20 -17.08 12.13
N GLN A 490 0.95 -17.35 12.55
CA GLN A 490 0.58 -18.58 13.27
C GLN A 490 -0.33 -19.50 12.44
N ASP A 491 0.16 -20.72 12.15
CA ASP A 491 -0.53 -21.87 11.49
C ASP A 491 -1.96 -22.16 12.00
N MET A 492 -2.26 -21.80 13.25
CA MET A 492 -3.62 -21.84 13.79
C MET A 492 -3.99 -20.51 14.41
N GLY A 493 -4.83 -19.76 13.71
CA GLY A 493 -5.42 -18.56 14.26
C GLY A 493 -6.33 -17.80 13.31
N ASP A 494 -6.28 -16.49 13.48
CA ASP A 494 -7.08 -15.54 12.74
C ASP A 494 -6.34 -14.83 11.61
N HIS A 495 -5.03 -15.03 11.51
CA HIS A 495 -4.17 -14.36 10.55
C HIS A 495 -4.24 -12.82 10.69
N THR A 496 -4.40 -12.34 11.93
CA THR A 496 -4.32 -10.91 12.28
C THR A 496 -2.88 -10.42 12.23
N VAL A 497 -2.57 -9.51 11.30
CA VAL A 497 -1.34 -8.69 11.32
C VAL A 497 -1.20 -8.04 12.70
N ARG A 498 -0.17 -8.44 13.45
CA ARG A 498 0.15 -7.86 14.76
C ARG A 498 1.15 -6.70 14.62
N PRO A 499 1.33 -5.88 15.67
CA PRO A 499 2.25 -4.74 15.63
C PRO A 499 3.73 -5.09 15.36
N ALA A 500 4.11 -6.37 15.38
CA ALA A 500 5.44 -6.81 15.00
C ALA A 500 5.51 -7.04 13.47
N ASP A 501 4.58 -7.82 12.92
CA ASP A 501 4.40 -7.99 11.46
C ASP A 501 4.19 -6.66 10.75
N ASP A 502 3.29 -5.83 11.28
CA ASP A 502 2.90 -4.55 10.69
C ASP A 502 4.09 -3.61 10.53
N ARG A 503 5.10 -3.66 11.42
CA ARG A 503 6.33 -2.86 11.26
C ARG A 503 7.16 -3.32 10.07
N GLN A 504 7.33 -4.63 9.89
CA GLN A 504 8.10 -5.17 8.77
C GLN A 504 7.35 -5.01 7.44
N ILE A 505 6.04 -5.27 7.42
CA ILE A 505 5.17 -5.05 6.26
C ILE A 505 5.18 -3.56 5.85
N ASN A 506 4.97 -2.63 6.78
CA ASN A 506 5.03 -1.19 6.48
C ASN A 506 6.44 -0.72 6.11
N TRP A 507 7.50 -1.34 6.65
CA TRP A 507 8.87 -1.05 6.23
C TRP A 507 9.11 -1.45 4.78
N TYR A 508 8.65 -2.64 4.35
CA TYR A 508 8.77 -3.08 2.95
C TYR A 508 7.97 -2.17 2.01
N PHE A 509 6.73 -1.82 2.35
CA PHE A 509 5.96 -0.83 1.59
C PHE A 509 6.66 0.55 1.53
N GLY A 510 7.35 0.95 2.59
CA GLY A 510 8.15 2.17 2.61
C GLY A 510 9.44 2.05 1.79
N LEU A 511 10.02 0.86 1.67
CA LEU A 511 11.17 0.57 0.81
C LEU A 511 10.76 0.66 -0.67
N CYS A 512 9.68 -0.01 -1.07
CA CYS A 512 9.19 0.11 -2.45
C CYS A 512 8.82 1.56 -2.77
N ARG A 513 8.10 2.30 -1.91
CA ARG A 513 7.77 3.73 -2.13
C ARG A 513 8.99 4.63 -2.46
N HIS A 514 10.22 4.17 -2.21
CA HIS A 514 11.46 4.87 -2.52
C HIS A 514 12.33 4.21 -3.61
N GLY A 515 11.75 3.38 -4.49
CA GLY A 515 12.48 2.71 -5.57
C GLY A 515 13.41 1.60 -5.08
N GLY A 516 13.09 1.00 -3.92
CA GLY A 516 13.90 -0.01 -3.23
C GLY A 516 13.43 -1.45 -3.42
N CYS A 517 12.45 -1.65 -4.29
CA CYS A 517 12.00 -2.93 -4.84
C CYS A 517 12.44 -2.97 -6.32
#